data_AF-A0A3N5PQC3-F1
#
_entry.id   AF-A0A3N5PQC3-F1
#
_cell.length_a   1.000
_cell.length_b   1.000
_cell.length_c   1.000
_cell.angle_alpha   90.00
_cell.angle_beta   90.00
_cell.angle_gamma   90.00
#
_symmetry.space_group_name_H-M   'P 1'
#
loop_
_entity.id
_entity.type
_entity.pdbx_description
1 polymer ?
#
loop_
_entity_poly.entity_id
_entity_poly.type
_entity_poly.pdbx_seq_one_letter_code
_entity_poly.pdbx_strand_id
1 'polypeptide(L)'
;MIVVHVTHEAVEKIGGIGAVIAGLVTSESYTKTVSRTILMGPLLTTDKPVNLRLGEGGHVIYSSLDAINTPPWREKFRPIEKTYDVGIIYGTRPVTDPCTGQTVEVEVLLVDVFHSNKDRLNLFKAELYTKFGVPSDNFENIWEFEQYVRVAEPGIEALKAIGCHGVVLLAHEYMGMPTALKAILAGSEKTRTVFYAHEVASVRPIVEKMAGHDTMFYNVMRQACQQNKTIEEIFPSVFDNYKHALVKAARYCDHVFAVGDYVEEELRFLDPHFRVSDIDLVYNGIPAIPITLQEKKASRRKMAQKFPKPFGETPTWVFLAVFRPVPCQAI
;
A
#
# COMPACT_ATOMS: atom_id res chain seq x y z
N MET A 1 2.39 -1.15 21.18
CA MET A 1 2.35 -2.10 20.05
C MET A 1 3.22 -1.56 18.92
N ILE A 2 3.95 -2.41 18.19
CA ILE A 2 4.73 -2.00 17.01
C ILE A 2 3.92 -2.30 15.74
N VAL A 3 3.75 -1.30 14.88
CA VAL A 3 3.05 -1.46 13.61
C VAL A 3 4.01 -1.17 12.46
N VAL A 4 4.04 -2.06 11.47
CA VAL A 4 4.83 -1.92 10.26
C VAL A 4 3.87 -1.76 9.08
N HIS A 5 3.94 -0.63 8.39
CA HIS A 5 3.21 -0.39 7.16
C HIS A 5 4.10 -0.74 5.97
N VAL A 6 3.77 -1.81 5.26
CA VAL A 6 4.49 -2.19 4.04
C VAL A 6 3.77 -1.55 2.85
N THR A 7 4.44 -0.59 2.20
CA THR A 7 3.85 0.21 1.12
C THR A 7 4.91 0.75 0.17
N HIS A 8 4.53 0.97 -1.08
CA HIS A 8 5.33 1.71 -2.05
C HIS A 8 5.39 3.22 -1.77
N GLU A 9 4.47 3.75 -0.96
CA GLU A 9 4.40 5.16 -0.58
C GLU A 9 5.10 5.44 0.77
N ALA A 10 6.10 4.63 1.16
CA ALA A 10 6.80 4.77 2.44
C ALA A 10 7.51 6.13 2.56
N VAL A 11 8.03 6.64 1.44
CA VAL A 11 8.65 7.97 1.33
C VAL A 11 7.80 8.91 0.49
N GLU A 12 7.49 8.50 -0.72
CA GLU A 12 6.87 9.37 -1.72
C GLU A 12 5.37 9.16 -1.78
N LYS A 13 4.62 10.27 -1.70
CA LYS A 13 3.17 10.24 -1.89
C LYS A 13 2.88 10.21 -3.38
N ILE A 14 2.61 9.01 -3.90
CA ILE A 14 2.30 8.77 -5.32
C ILE A 14 0.78 8.71 -5.52
N GLY A 15 0.04 8.30 -4.50
CA GLY A 15 -1.38 8.02 -4.59
C GLY A 15 -2.14 8.36 -3.30
N GLY A 16 -3.23 7.61 -3.08
CA GLY A 16 -4.10 7.78 -1.93
C GLY A 16 -3.53 7.15 -0.66
N ILE A 17 -2.68 6.13 -0.77
CA ILE A 17 -2.23 5.34 0.39
C ILE A 17 -1.37 6.19 1.32
N GLY A 18 -0.48 7.03 0.77
CA GLY A 18 0.32 7.96 1.58
C GLY A 18 -0.53 8.98 2.34
N ALA A 19 -1.68 9.39 1.78
CA ALA A 19 -2.63 10.25 2.51
C ALA A 19 -3.30 9.51 3.67
N VAL A 20 -3.72 8.26 3.45
CA VAL A 20 -4.34 7.41 4.46
C VAL A 20 -3.37 7.15 5.61
N ILE A 21 -2.14 6.74 5.30
CA ILE A 21 -1.11 6.51 6.32
C ILE A 21 -0.85 7.80 7.10
N ALA A 22 -0.70 8.93 6.42
CA ALA A 22 -0.48 10.21 7.10
C ALA A 22 -1.61 10.54 8.08
N GLY A 23 -2.88 10.42 7.68
CA GLY A 23 -4.02 10.66 8.57
C GLY A 23 -4.13 9.64 9.70
N LEU A 24 -3.77 8.38 9.45
CA LEU A 24 -3.80 7.32 10.45
C LEU A 24 -2.74 7.56 11.54
N VAL A 25 -1.48 7.75 11.14
CA VAL A 25 -0.35 7.84 12.09
C VAL A 25 -0.36 9.11 12.91
N THR A 26 -0.98 10.18 12.41
CA THR A 26 -1.15 11.44 13.16
C THR A 26 -2.37 11.42 14.07
N SER A 27 -3.29 10.47 13.91
CA SER A 27 -4.51 10.42 14.73
C SER A 27 -4.20 10.14 16.21
N GLU A 28 -4.98 10.77 17.09
CA GLU A 28 -4.83 10.61 18.54
C GLU A 28 -5.11 9.16 18.99
N SER A 29 -6.10 8.50 18.39
CA SER A 29 -6.43 7.10 18.68
C SER A 29 -5.28 6.15 18.35
N TYR A 30 -4.62 6.36 17.21
CA TYR A 30 -3.49 5.55 16.78
C TYR A 30 -2.28 5.79 17.68
N THR A 31 -1.90 7.05 17.90
CA THR A 31 -0.72 7.43 18.72
C THR A 31 -0.83 6.99 20.18
N LYS A 32 -2.04 6.87 20.74
CA LYS A 32 -2.26 6.30 22.09
C LYS A 32 -1.99 4.80 22.18
N THR A 33 -2.14 4.07 21.08
CA THR A 33 -2.11 2.59 21.06
C THR A 33 -0.81 2.04 20.47
N VAL A 34 -0.28 2.72 19.46
CA VAL A 34 0.91 2.34 18.72
C VAL A 34 2.11 3.09 19.27
N SER A 35 3.07 2.33 19.80
CA SER A 35 4.27 2.87 20.42
C SER A 35 5.39 3.12 19.42
N ARG A 36 5.34 2.45 18.25
CA ARG A 36 6.37 2.54 17.21
C ARG A 36 5.73 2.25 15.86
N THR A 37 5.97 3.14 14.89
CA THR A 37 5.50 3.01 13.52
C THR A 37 6.69 2.95 12.58
N ILE A 38 6.73 1.93 11.73
CA ILE A 38 7.75 1.77 10.70
C ILE A 38 7.07 1.75 9.34
N LEU A 39 7.49 2.64 8.44
CA LEU A 39 7.12 2.61 7.03
C LEU A 39 8.19 1.82 6.29
N MET A 40 7.80 0.71 5.67
CA MET A 40 8.72 -0.15 4.92
C MET A 40 8.35 -0.22 3.45
N GLY A 41 9.33 -0.11 2.57
CA GLY A 41 9.11 -0.20 1.12
C GLY A 41 10.40 -0.31 0.32
N PRO A 42 10.30 -0.46 -1.02
CA PRO A 42 11.46 -0.37 -1.90
C PRO A 42 11.99 1.07 -1.98
N LEU A 43 13.29 1.22 -2.23
CA LEU A 43 13.84 2.47 -2.73
C LEU A 43 13.44 2.63 -4.21
N LEU A 44 12.65 3.65 -4.53
CA LEU A 44 12.12 3.85 -5.88
C LEU A 44 13.12 4.50 -6.86
N THR A 45 14.01 5.35 -6.35
CA THR A 45 15.03 6.05 -7.16
C THR A 45 16.29 6.32 -6.35
N THR A 46 17.43 6.25 -7.02
CA THR A 46 18.75 6.60 -6.49
C THR A 46 19.16 8.05 -6.79
N ASP A 47 18.37 8.80 -7.56
CA ASP A 47 18.78 10.12 -8.10
C ASP A 47 18.69 11.26 -7.08
N LYS A 48 17.93 11.05 -6.00
CA LYS A 48 17.76 12.06 -4.95
C LYS A 48 19.02 12.17 -4.09
N PRO A 49 19.34 13.37 -3.58
CA PRO A 49 20.44 13.53 -2.64
C PRO A 49 20.16 12.81 -1.32
N VAL A 50 21.22 12.51 -0.57
CA VAL A 50 21.18 11.72 0.68
C VAL A 50 20.15 12.24 1.68
N ASN A 51 20.07 13.57 1.86
CA ASN A 51 19.15 14.22 2.79
C ASN A 51 17.67 14.16 2.39
N LEU A 52 17.36 13.68 1.18
CA LEU A 52 15.99 13.49 0.69
C LEU A 52 15.63 12.02 0.47
N ARG A 53 16.50 11.09 0.88
CA ARG A 53 16.26 9.63 0.76
C ARG A 53 15.01 9.18 1.50
N LEU A 54 14.74 9.77 2.66
CA LEU A 54 13.59 9.46 3.50
C LEU A 54 12.48 10.51 3.38
N GLY A 55 12.54 11.36 2.35
CA GLY A 55 11.61 12.47 2.13
C GLY A 55 12.05 13.76 2.82
N GLU A 56 11.23 14.80 2.65
CA GLU A 56 11.49 16.11 3.25
C GLU A 56 11.50 16.03 4.78
N GLY A 57 12.53 16.61 5.40
CA GLY A 57 12.74 16.54 6.86
C GLY A 57 13.26 15.19 7.37
N GLY A 58 13.51 14.22 6.49
CA GLY A 58 14.01 12.90 6.89
C GLY A 58 15.44 12.93 7.44
N HIS A 59 15.68 12.14 8.48
CA HIS A 59 17.01 11.93 9.06
C HIS A 59 17.49 10.51 8.79
N VAL A 60 18.51 10.38 7.93
CA VAL A 60 19.14 9.10 7.60
C VAL A 60 20.09 8.68 8.73
N ILE A 61 19.78 7.56 9.38
CA ILE A 61 20.62 6.96 10.43
C ILE A 61 21.62 5.98 9.81
N TYR A 62 21.21 5.26 8.78
CA TYR A 62 22.01 4.30 8.05
C TYR A 62 21.66 4.31 6.57
N SER A 63 22.65 4.26 5.69
CA SER A 63 22.49 4.07 4.25
C SER A 63 23.72 3.38 3.68
N SER A 64 23.54 2.19 3.14
CA SER A 64 24.61 1.48 2.42
C SER A 64 25.00 2.20 1.14
N LEU A 65 24.02 2.82 0.46
CA LEU A 65 24.19 3.54 -0.81
C LEU A 65 25.03 4.81 -0.62
N ASP A 66 24.80 5.53 0.47
CA ASP A 66 25.42 6.83 0.73
C ASP A 66 26.62 6.73 1.69
N ALA A 67 27.11 5.52 1.94
CA ALA A 67 28.21 5.21 2.86
C ALA A 67 28.01 5.70 4.32
N ILE A 68 26.77 5.84 4.75
CA ILE A 68 26.41 6.15 6.14
C ILE A 68 26.27 4.83 6.90
N ASN A 69 27.34 4.37 7.53
CA ASN A 69 27.42 3.04 8.14
C ASN A 69 28.02 3.05 9.55
N THR A 70 27.50 3.92 10.41
CA THR A 70 27.95 4.00 11.81
C THR A 70 27.51 2.76 12.62
N PRO A 71 28.35 2.27 13.55
CA PRO A 71 27.91 1.31 14.56
C PRO A 71 26.79 1.90 15.44
N PRO A 72 25.83 1.09 15.92
CA PRO A 72 25.74 -0.37 15.79
C PRO A 72 25.05 -0.84 14.49
N TRP A 73 24.54 0.07 13.66
CA TRP A 73 23.68 -0.28 12.52
C TRP A 73 24.41 -1.05 11.42
N ARG A 74 25.69 -0.71 11.18
CA ARG A 74 26.53 -1.47 10.25
C ARG A 74 26.65 -2.95 10.61
N GLU A 75 26.81 -3.26 11.89
CA GLU A 75 26.97 -4.65 12.34
C GLU A 75 25.66 -5.43 12.17
N LYS A 76 24.53 -4.73 12.31
CA LYS A 76 23.19 -5.27 12.16
C LYS A 76 22.79 -5.50 10.69
N PHE A 77 23.05 -4.54 9.80
CA PHE A 77 22.56 -4.57 8.42
C PHE A 77 23.52 -5.24 7.44
N ARG A 78 24.84 -5.14 7.63
CA ARG A 78 25.82 -5.69 6.69
C ARG A 78 25.68 -7.20 6.42
N PRO A 79 25.33 -8.06 7.39
CA PRO A 79 25.06 -9.47 7.12
C PRO A 79 23.86 -9.66 6.18
N ILE A 80 22.81 -8.84 6.34
CA ILE A 80 21.59 -8.89 5.53
C ILE A 80 21.90 -8.46 4.10
N GLU A 81 22.56 -7.30 3.94
CA GLU A 81 22.99 -6.77 2.63
C GLU A 81 23.82 -7.78 1.85
N LYS A 82 24.80 -8.42 2.50
CA LYS A 82 25.63 -9.46 1.86
C LYS A 82 24.84 -10.70 1.48
N THR A 83 23.89 -11.09 2.32
CA THR A 83 23.11 -12.32 2.11
C THR A 83 22.16 -12.15 0.92
N TYR A 84 21.47 -11.02 0.86
CA TYR A 84 20.43 -10.76 -0.14
C TYR A 84 20.91 -9.94 -1.33
N ASP A 85 22.15 -9.43 -1.31
CA ASP A 85 22.72 -8.53 -2.32
C ASP A 85 21.84 -7.30 -2.56
N VAL A 86 21.52 -6.60 -1.48
CA VAL A 86 20.64 -5.41 -1.47
C VAL A 86 21.27 -4.29 -0.68
N GLY A 87 20.82 -3.05 -0.92
CA GLY A 87 21.10 -1.92 -0.05
C GLY A 87 20.02 -1.73 1.01
N ILE A 88 20.38 -1.16 2.16
CA ILE A 88 19.44 -0.81 3.22
C ILE A 88 19.60 0.67 3.56
N ILE A 89 18.47 1.37 3.65
CA ILE A 89 18.39 2.75 4.13
C ILE A 89 17.42 2.77 5.31
N TYR A 90 17.86 3.29 6.45
CA TYR A 90 17.07 3.35 7.67
C TYR A 90 17.22 4.70 8.35
N GLY A 91 16.12 5.22 8.88
CA GLY A 91 16.11 6.47 9.61
C GLY A 91 14.71 6.86 10.05
N THR A 92 14.51 8.17 10.28
CA THR A 92 13.21 8.72 10.64
C THR A 92 12.78 9.80 9.67
N ARG A 93 11.48 10.10 9.67
CA ARG A 93 10.94 11.28 8.99
C ARG A 93 9.75 11.85 9.78
N PRO A 94 9.51 13.16 9.66
CA PRO A 94 8.24 13.73 10.06
C PRO A 94 7.15 13.31 9.07
N VAL A 95 5.97 13.02 9.61
CA VAL A 95 4.72 12.90 8.87
C VAL A 95 3.76 13.92 9.45
N THR A 96 3.40 14.91 8.63
CA THR A 96 2.50 15.99 9.02
C THR A 96 1.14 15.80 8.37
N ASP A 97 0.09 15.87 9.18
CA ASP A 97 -1.27 15.98 8.67
C ASP A 97 -1.47 17.38 8.08
N PRO A 98 -1.76 17.51 6.78
CA PRO A 98 -1.93 18.81 6.13
C PRO A 98 -3.11 19.61 6.69
N CYS A 99 -4.07 18.94 7.34
CA CYS A 99 -5.29 19.58 7.82
C CYS A 99 -5.17 20.09 9.26
N THR A 100 -4.60 19.30 10.16
CA THR A 100 -4.45 19.67 11.57
C THR A 100 -3.10 20.30 11.88
N GLY A 101 -2.10 20.12 11.00
CA GLY A 101 -0.72 20.49 11.25
C GLY A 101 0.01 19.59 12.24
N GLN A 102 -0.67 18.59 12.81
CA GLN A 102 -0.06 17.63 13.73
C GLN A 102 1.04 16.86 13.01
N THR A 103 2.21 16.79 13.64
CA THR A 103 3.38 16.11 13.09
C THR A 103 3.83 15.02 14.04
N VAL A 104 4.07 13.84 13.49
CA VAL A 104 4.61 12.68 14.21
C VAL A 104 5.89 12.21 13.52
N GLU A 105 6.89 11.82 14.30
CA GLU A 105 8.07 11.16 13.77
C GLU A 105 7.76 9.67 13.56
N VAL A 106 8.04 9.16 12.37
CA VAL A 106 7.95 7.73 12.04
C VAL A 106 9.30 7.22 11.59
N GLU A 107 9.54 5.94 11.80
CA GLU A 107 10.71 5.29 11.23
C GLU A 107 10.45 4.87 9.79
N VAL A 108 11.50 4.89 8.98
CA VAL A 108 11.46 4.47 7.59
C VAL A 108 12.56 3.47 7.33
N LEU A 109 12.20 2.35 6.73
CA LEU A 109 13.10 1.29 6.32
C LEU A 109 12.91 1.04 4.82
N LEU A 110 13.92 1.39 4.03
CA LEU A 110 13.93 1.15 2.60
C LEU A 110 14.94 0.08 2.24
N VAL A 111 14.56 -0.74 1.27
CA VAL A 111 15.45 -1.72 0.65
C VAL A 111 15.71 -1.30 -0.79
N ASP A 112 16.98 -1.11 -1.13
CA ASP A 112 17.42 -0.96 -2.51
C ASP A 112 17.47 -2.34 -3.17
N VAL A 113 16.52 -2.56 -4.09
CA VAL A 113 16.28 -3.84 -4.78
C VAL A 113 16.74 -3.84 -6.24
N PHE A 114 17.50 -2.82 -6.67
CA PHE A 114 18.11 -2.81 -8.01
C PHE A 114 19.10 -3.97 -8.18
N HIS A 115 19.71 -4.41 -7.09
CA HIS A 115 20.45 -5.65 -6.97
C HIS A 115 19.68 -6.69 -6.15
N SER A 116 19.98 -7.97 -6.35
CA SER A 116 19.39 -9.06 -5.56
C SER A 116 20.15 -10.38 -5.77
N ASN A 117 20.24 -11.17 -4.72
CA ASN A 117 20.74 -12.54 -4.76
C ASN A 117 19.70 -13.45 -5.42
N LYS A 118 19.92 -13.78 -6.70
CA LYS A 118 18.98 -14.56 -7.52
C LYS A 118 18.69 -15.94 -6.94
N ASP A 119 19.69 -16.64 -6.40
CA ASP A 119 19.51 -17.99 -5.89
C ASP A 119 18.56 -18.00 -4.69
N ARG A 120 18.74 -17.05 -3.76
CA ARG A 120 17.84 -16.89 -2.61
C ARG A 120 16.45 -16.44 -3.03
N LEU A 121 16.38 -15.47 -3.93
CA LEU A 121 15.10 -14.98 -4.44
C LEU A 121 14.29 -16.11 -5.11
N ASN A 122 14.94 -16.98 -5.88
CA ASN A 122 14.30 -18.11 -6.53
C ASN A 122 13.81 -19.15 -5.51
N LEU A 123 14.54 -19.40 -4.42
CA LEU A 123 14.06 -20.23 -3.32
C LEU A 123 12.79 -19.64 -2.69
N PHE A 124 12.77 -18.33 -2.43
CA PHE A 124 11.60 -17.67 -1.89
C PHE A 124 10.40 -17.73 -2.86
N LYS A 125 10.60 -17.47 -4.16
CA LYS A 125 9.58 -17.64 -5.21
C LYS A 125 9.02 -19.07 -5.22
N ALA A 126 9.87 -20.08 -5.09
CA ALA A 126 9.43 -21.48 -5.00
C ALA A 126 8.57 -21.74 -3.76
N GLU A 127 8.90 -21.15 -2.60
CA GLU A 127 8.06 -21.22 -1.40
C GLU A 127 6.71 -20.51 -1.60
N LEU A 128 6.70 -19.35 -2.27
CA LEU A 128 5.48 -18.61 -2.60
C LEU A 128 4.53 -19.42 -3.48
N TYR A 129 5.07 -20.09 -4.49
CA TYR A 129 4.30 -20.98 -5.35
C TYR A 129 3.78 -22.19 -4.55
N THR A 130 4.67 -22.87 -3.83
CA THR A 130 4.35 -24.13 -3.14
C THR A 130 3.27 -23.95 -2.06
N LYS A 131 3.34 -22.88 -1.26
CA LYS A 131 2.42 -22.68 -0.13
C LYS A 131 1.21 -21.82 -0.47
N PHE A 132 1.38 -20.83 -1.34
CA PHE A 132 0.35 -19.81 -1.58
C PHE A 132 -0.19 -19.81 -3.02
N GLY A 133 0.42 -20.58 -3.93
CA GLY A 133 0.00 -20.64 -5.32
C GLY A 133 0.31 -19.38 -6.13
N VAL A 134 1.35 -18.62 -5.75
CA VAL A 134 1.79 -17.44 -6.50
C VAL A 134 2.77 -17.86 -7.61
N PRO A 135 2.39 -17.77 -8.91
CA PRO A 135 3.23 -18.25 -10.02
C PRO A 135 4.21 -17.15 -10.45
N SER A 136 5.31 -17.01 -9.71
CA SER A 136 6.31 -15.98 -9.99
C SER A 136 6.98 -16.11 -11.36
N ASP A 137 7.06 -17.32 -11.91
CA ASP A 137 7.61 -17.62 -13.24
C ASP A 137 6.88 -16.89 -14.37
N ASN A 138 5.57 -16.69 -14.25
CA ASN A 138 4.77 -15.96 -15.22
C ASN A 138 4.99 -14.44 -15.19
N PHE A 139 5.58 -13.91 -14.11
CA PHE A 139 5.56 -12.47 -13.81
C PHE A 139 6.93 -11.88 -13.45
N GLU A 140 7.98 -12.68 -13.35
CA GLU A 140 9.30 -12.22 -12.89
C GLU A 140 10.00 -11.23 -13.83
N ASN A 141 9.55 -11.13 -15.07
CA ASN A 141 9.96 -10.10 -16.02
C ASN A 141 9.27 -8.75 -15.79
N ILE A 142 8.21 -8.70 -14.97
CA ILE A 142 7.47 -7.49 -14.64
C ILE A 142 8.13 -6.85 -13.41
N TRP A 143 8.81 -5.72 -13.62
CA TRP A 143 9.51 -5.00 -12.55
C TRP A 143 8.59 -4.68 -11.36
N GLU A 144 7.35 -4.28 -11.63
CA GLU A 144 6.38 -3.96 -10.58
C GLU A 144 6.07 -5.15 -9.66
N PHE A 145 6.11 -6.38 -10.17
CA PHE A 145 5.95 -7.58 -9.35
C PHE A 145 7.26 -7.89 -8.61
N GLU A 146 8.34 -7.98 -9.38
CA GLU A 146 9.65 -8.44 -8.94
C GLU A 146 10.21 -7.57 -7.80
N GLN A 147 10.05 -6.25 -7.86
CA GLN A 147 10.57 -5.34 -6.84
C GLN A 147 10.01 -5.64 -5.44
N TYR A 148 8.70 -5.94 -5.31
CA TYR A 148 8.09 -6.18 -4.01
C TYR A 148 8.42 -7.56 -3.47
N VAL A 149 8.61 -8.54 -4.35
CA VAL A 149 9.13 -9.87 -3.95
C VAL A 149 10.55 -9.74 -3.41
N ARG A 150 11.40 -8.91 -4.03
CA ARG A 150 12.78 -8.66 -3.57
C ARG A 150 12.86 -7.97 -2.21
N VAL A 151 11.89 -7.10 -1.87
CA VAL A 151 11.86 -6.42 -0.57
C VAL A 151 11.58 -7.40 0.58
N ALA A 152 10.81 -8.47 0.34
CA ALA A 152 10.19 -9.28 1.38
C ALA A 152 11.17 -9.87 2.41
N GLU A 153 12.12 -10.69 1.95
CA GLU A 153 13.09 -11.34 2.84
C GLU A 153 14.04 -10.36 3.55
N PRO A 154 14.77 -9.47 2.83
CA PRO A 154 15.65 -8.51 3.49
C PRO A 154 14.90 -7.54 4.40
N GLY A 155 13.66 -7.14 4.03
CA GLY A 155 12.81 -6.29 4.85
C GLY A 155 12.46 -6.93 6.19
N ILE A 156 12.02 -8.20 6.19
CA ILE A 156 11.73 -8.94 7.42
C ILE A 156 12.97 -9.09 8.31
N GLU A 157 14.13 -9.42 7.73
CA GLU A 157 15.37 -9.53 8.51
C GLU A 157 15.84 -8.17 9.06
N ALA A 158 15.67 -7.10 8.28
CA ALA A 158 16.02 -5.75 8.71
C ALA A 158 15.10 -5.25 9.83
N LEU A 159 13.80 -5.57 9.80
CA LEU A 159 12.86 -5.31 10.89
C LEU A 159 13.31 -6.00 12.18
N LYS A 160 13.71 -7.27 12.11
CA LYS A 160 14.26 -7.99 13.27
C LYS A 160 15.53 -7.30 13.79
N ALA A 161 16.41 -6.85 12.89
CA ALA A 161 17.68 -6.21 13.25
C ALA A 161 17.49 -4.86 13.98
N ILE A 162 16.45 -4.10 13.64
CA ILE A 162 16.07 -2.87 14.37
C ILE A 162 15.27 -3.13 15.66
N GLY A 163 15.15 -4.40 16.08
CA GLY A 163 14.51 -4.78 17.35
C GLY A 163 12.99 -4.89 17.29
N CYS A 164 12.40 -5.00 16.10
CA CYS A 164 10.96 -5.25 15.94
C CYS A 164 10.65 -6.73 16.21
N HIS A 165 10.62 -7.12 17.49
CA HIS A 165 10.24 -8.46 17.93
C HIS A 165 8.76 -8.46 18.34
N GLY A 166 7.91 -8.90 17.43
CA GLY A 166 6.46 -8.89 17.60
C GLY A 166 5.83 -7.63 17.05
N VAL A 167 5.21 -7.76 15.89
CA VAL A 167 4.70 -6.64 15.10
C VAL A 167 3.34 -6.98 14.52
N VAL A 168 2.53 -5.94 14.30
CA VAL A 168 1.41 -6.02 13.37
C VAL A 168 1.90 -5.47 12.04
N LEU A 169 2.01 -6.34 11.04
CA LEU A 169 2.45 -6.02 9.69
C LEU A 169 1.22 -5.77 8.82
N LEU A 170 1.02 -4.51 8.43
CA LEU A 170 -0.04 -4.10 7.51
C LEU A 170 0.52 -4.11 6.09
N ALA A 171 0.11 -5.10 5.29
CA ALA A 171 0.40 -5.17 3.87
C ALA A 171 -0.58 -4.29 3.12
N HIS A 172 -0.16 -3.09 2.72
CA HIS A 172 -0.99 -2.22 1.91
C HIS A 172 -0.97 -2.70 0.46
N GLU A 173 -2.14 -3.07 -0.04
CA GLU A 173 -2.33 -3.56 -1.40
C GLU A 173 -1.46 -4.79 -1.75
N TYR A 174 -1.55 -5.22 -3.00
CA TYR A 174 -0.71 -6.31 -3.55
C TYR A 174 0.80 -6.10 -3.29
N MET A 175 1.22 -4.87 -3.07
CA MET A 175 2.62 -4.46 -2.91
C MET A 175 3.18 -4.90 -1.55
N GLY A 176 2.37 -4.87 -0.49
CA GLY A 176 2.76 -5.36 0.83
C GLY A 176 2.73 -6.88 0.97
N MET A 177 1.99 -7.56 0.09
CA MET A 177 1.69 -8.99 0.21
C MET A 177 2.92 -9.90 0.24
N PRO A 178 3.95 -9.75 -0.62
CA PRO A 178 5.13 -10.61 -0.55
C PRO A 178 5.81 -10.60 0.83
N THR A 179 5.84 -9.44 1.50
CA THR A 179 6.42 -9.33 2.84
C THR A 179 5.53 -10.01 3.89
N ALA A 180 4.21 -9.82 3.83
CA ALA A 180 3.28 -10.52 4.73
C ALA A 180 3.38 -12.04 4.57
N LEU A 181 3.42 -12.53 3.33
CA LEU A 181 3.60 -13.95 3.04
C LEU A 181 4.94 -14.47 3.58
N LYS A 182 6.03 -13.69 3.50
CA LYS A 182 7.29 -14.06 4.13
C LYS A 182 7.19 -14.12 5.66
N ALA A 183 6.46 -13.21 6.29
CA ALA A 183 6.22 -13.25 7.73
C ALA A 183 5.42 -14.51 8.13
N ILE A 184 4.42 -14.89 7.34
CA ILE A 184 3.65 -16.14 7.53
C ILE A 184 4.58 -17.36 7.39
N LEU A 185 5.44 -17.40 6.37
CA LEU A 185 6.42 -18.48 6.19
C LEU A 185 7.39 -18.60 7.37
N ALA A 186 7.77 -17.48 7.98
CA ALA A 186 8.65 -17.45 9.14
C ALA A 186 7.97 -17.97 10.42
N GLY A 187 6.64 -18.02 10.49
CA GLY A 187 5.88 -18.67 11.55
C GLY A 187 6.04 -18.06 12.95
N SER A 188 6.42 -16.79 13.05
CA SER A 188 6.57 -16.11 14.34
C SER A 188 5.20 -15.82 14.98
N GLU A 189 4.88 -16.46 16.11
CA GLU A 189 3.62 -16.25 16.85
C GLU A 189 3.39 -14.81 17.30
N LYS A 190 4.47 -14.03 17.42
CA LYS A 190 4.43 -12.62 17.84
C LYS A 190 4.12 -11.68 16.67
N THR A 191 4.13 -12.17 15.44
CA THR A 191 3.87 -11.37 14.24
C THR A 191 2.46 -11.63 13.76
N ARG A 192 1.65 -10.57 13.67
CA ARG A 192 0.33 -10.62 13.04
C ARG A 192 0.39 -9.94 11.70
N THR A 193 -0.23 -10.56 10.70
CA THR A 193 -0.28 -10.10 9.32
C THR A 193 -1.69 -9.65 8.98
N VAL A 194 -1.81 -8.44 8.44
CA VAL A 194 -3.09 -7.89 8.02
C VAL A 194 -2.96 -7.43 6.58
N PHE A 195 -3.84 -7.91 5.72
CA PHE A 195 -3.95 -7.35 4.37
C PHE A 195 -4.85 -6.11 4.40
N TYR A 196 -4.33 -4.97 3.98
CA TYR A 196 -5.05 -3.70 3.95
C TYR A 196 -5.44 -3.38 2.50
N ALA A 197 -6.67 -3.75 2.14
CA ALA A 197 -7.23 -3.62 0.80
C ALA A 197 -7.85 -2.22 0.60
N HIS A 198 -7.20 -1.40 -0.21
CA HIS A 198 -7.73 -0.14 -0.73
C HIS A 198 -8.55 -0.33 -2.02
N GLU A 199 -8.24 -1.36 -2.78
CA GLU A 199 -8.97 -1.86 -3.94
C GLU A 199 -8.77 -3.39 -4.09
N VAL A 200 -9.63 -4.07 -4.86
CA VAL A 200 -9.29 -5.41 -5.36
C VAL A 200 -8.64 -5.24 -6.73
N ALA A 201 -7.31 -5.20 -6.75
CA ALA A 201 -6.53 -4.87 -7.95
C ALA A 201 -6.80 -5.75 -9.20
N SER A 202 -7.46 -6.90 -9.02
CA SER A 202 -7.93 -7.77 -10.12
C SER A 202 -9.16 -7.23 -10.85
N VAL A 203 -10.00 -6.46 -10.16
CA VAL A 203 -11.29 -5.96 -10.64
C VAL A 203 -11.12 -4.78 -11.58
N ARG A 204 -10.17 -3.90 -11.29
CA ARG A 204 -9.98 -2.65 -12.04
C ARG A 204 -9.80 -2.86 -13.55
N PRO A 205 -8.95 -3.78 -14.04
CA PRO A 205 -8.86 -4.04 -15.49
C PRO A 205 -10.16 -4.54 -16.11
N ILE A 206 -10.99 -5.27 -15.37
CA ILE A 206 -12.29 -5.77 -15.84
C ILE A 206 -13.24 -4.56 -16.01
N VAL A 207 -13.38 -3.74 -14.97
CA VAL A 207 -14.24 -2.55 -14.97
C VAL A 207 -13.80 -1.53 -16.02
N GLU A 208 -12.50 -1.28 -16.17
CA GLU A 208 -12.03 -0.26 -17.11
C GLU A 208 -12.07 -0.71 -18.58
N LYS A 209 -11.87 -2.01 -18.87
CA LYS A 209 -11.76 -2.51 -20.25
C LYS A 209 -13.05 -3.09 -20.83
N MET A 210 -13.95 -3.59 -19.99
CA MET A 210 -15.19 -4.22 -20.48
C MET A 210 -16.31 -3.20 -20.67
N ALA A 211 -17.15 -3.46 -21.68
CA ALA A 211 -18.32 -2.62 -21.95
C ALA A 211 -19.30 -2.64 -20.77
N GLY A 212 -19.86 -1.47 -20.45
CA GLY A 212 -20.77 -1.29 -19.31
C GLY A 212 -20.07 -1.15 -17.95
N HIS A 213 -18.73 -1.22 -17.91
CA HIS A 213 -17.89 -0.85 -16.77
C HIS A 213 -18.35 -1.46 -15.43
N ASP A 214 -18.51 -0.62 -14.42
CA ASP A 214 -18.90 -0.98 -13.06
C ASP A 214 -20.33 -1.53 -13.00
N THR A 215 -21.24 -0.94 -13.77
CA THR A 215 -22.64 -1.38 -13.88
C THR A 215 -22.72 -2.81 -14.38
N MET A 216 -21.90 -3.18 -15.36
CA MET A 216 -21.78 -4.57 -15.80
C MET A 216 -21.17 -5.44 -14.70
N PHE A 217 -20.00 -5.04 -14.18
CA PHE A 217 -19.24 -5.85 -13.23
C PHE A 217 -20.04 -6.20 -11.97
N TYR A 218 -20.63 -5.21 -11.29
CA TYR A 218 -21.35 -5.44 -10.04
C TYR A 218 -22.63 -6.25 -10.23
N ASN A 219 -23.31 -6.11 -11.37
CA ASN A 219 -24.48 -6.94 -11.66
C ASN A 219 -24.09 -8.40 -11.93
N VAL A 220 -23.03 -8.62 -12.71
CA VAL A 220 -22.49 -9.97 -12.97
C VAL A 220 -21.96 -10.60 -11.68
N MET A 221 -21.22 -9.85 -10.87
CA MET A 221 -20.70 -10.29 -9.57
C MET A 221 -21.84 -10.78 -8.67
N ARG A 222 -22.89 -9.96 -8.47
CA ARG A 222 -24.04 -10.34 -7.63
C ARG A 222 -24.72 -11.62 -8.13
N GLN A 223 -24.93 -11.75 -9.44
CA GLN A 223 -25.53 -12.95 -10.02
C GLN A 223 -24.62 -14.19 -9.90
N ALA A 224 -23.32 -14.02 -10.08
CA ALA A 224 -22.33 -15.09 -9.95
C ALA A 224 -22.21 -15.58 -8.50
N CYS A 225 -22.20 -14.66 -7.53
CA CYS A 225 -22.20 -14.97 -6.10
C CYS A 225 -23.43 -15.80 -5.69
N GLN A 226 -24.62 -15.50 -6.23
CA GLN A 226 -25.83 -16.32 -6.01
C GLN A 226 -25.68 -17.76 -6.53
N GLN A 227 -24.83 -17.97 -7.54
CA GLN A 227 -24.50 -19.29 -8.11
C GLN A 227 -23.24 -19.90 -7.47
N ASN A 228 -22.73 -19.33 -6.38
CA ASN A 228 -21.47 -19.69 -5.73
C ASN A 228 -20.21 -19.60 -6.60
N LYS A 229 -20.27 -18.95 -7.76
CA LYS A 229 -19.14 -18.78 -8.67
C LYS A 229 -18.18 -17.69 -8.17
N THR A 230 -16.95 -17.75 -8.66
CA THR A 230 -15.84 -16.86 -8.32
C THR A 230 -15.44 -15.98 -9.50
N ILE A 231 -14.62 -14.96 -9.24
CA ILE A 231 -14.12 -14.09 -10.30
C ILE A 231 -13.31 -14.85 -11.36
N GLU A 232 -12.57 -15.89 -10.98
CA GLU A 232 -11.74 -16.69 -11.90
C GLU A 232 -12.59 -17.48 -12.90
N GLU A 233 -13.77 -17.95 -12.48
CA GLU A 233 -14.70 -18.70 -13.35
C GLU A 233 -15.42 -17.79 -14.34
N ILE A 234 -15.71 -16.54 -13.94
CA ILE A 234 -16.45 -15.58 -14.77
C ILE A 234 -15.51 -14.77 -15.67
N PHE A 235 -14.34 -14.39 -15.15
CA PHE A 235 -13.36 -13.55 -15.81
C PHE A 235 -11.96 -14.20 -15.80
N PRO A 236 -11.72 -15.25 -16.61
CA PRO A 236 -10.42 -15.95 -16.62
C PRO A 236 -9.22 -15.04 -16.95
N SER A 237 -9.44 -13.87 -17.56
CA SER A 237 -8.40 -12.87 -17.82
C SER A 237 -7.69 -12.36 -16.55
N VAL A 238 -8.23 -12.62 -15.35
CA VAL A 238 -7.55 -12.28 -14.10
C VAL A 238 -6.24 -13.05 -13.90
N PHE A 239 -6.10 -14.23 -14.50
CA PHE A 239 -4.87 -15.03 -14.41
C PHE A 239 -3.66 -14.35 -15.09
N ASP A 240 -3.90 -13.47 -16.06
CA ASP A 240 -2.85 -12.70 -16.73
C ASP A 240 -2.34 -11.53 -15.86
N ASN A 241 -3.00 -11.22 -14.75
CA ASN A 241 -2.67 -10.11 -13.87
C ASN A 241 -1.89 -10.60 -12.64
N TYR A 242 -0.60 -10.29 -12.55
CA TYR A 242 0.25 -10.64 -11.41
C TYR A 242 -0.29 -10.20 -10.05
N LYS A 243 -1.07 -9.10 -10.01
CA LYS A 243 -1.70 -8.60 -8.79
C LYS A 243 -2.74 -9.58 -8.25
N HIS A 244 -3.39 -10.34 -9.14
CA HIS A 244 -4.45 -11.28 -8.77
C HIS A 244 -3.94 -12.37 -7.83
N ALA A 245 -2.84 -13.05 -8.20
CA ALA A 245 -2.27 -14.10 -7.37
C ALA A 245 -1.85 -13.60 -5.98
N LEU A 246 -1.29 -12.38 -5.89
CA LEU A 246 -0.88 -11.76 -4.63
C LEU A 246 -2.06 -11.38 -3.74
N VAL A 247 -3.10 -10.75 -4.32
CA VAL A 247 -4.30 -10.36 -3.56
C VAL A 247 -5.09 -11.61 -3.15
N LYS A 248 -5.19 -12.63 -3.99
CA LYS A 248 -5.82 -13.91 -3.64
C LYS A 248 -5.09 -14.58 -2.45
N ALA A 249 -3.76 -14.48 -2.40
CA ALA A 249 -2.95 -14.99 -1.29
C ALA A 249 -3.19 -14.22 0.03
N ALA A 250 -3.92 -13.10 0.05
CA ALA A 250 -4.31 -12.44 1.29
C ALA A 250 -5.19 -13.31 2.21
N ARG A 251 -5.80 -14.38 1.68
CA ARG A 251 -6.55 -15.37 2.47
C ARG A 251 -5.69 -16.07 3.54
N TYR A 252 -4.37 -15.99 3.45
CA TYR A 252 -3.42 -16.55 4.43
C TYR A 252 -3.03 -15.56 5.53
N CYS A 253 -3.40 -14.28 5.44
CA CYS A 253 -3.17 -13.30 6.50
C CYS A 253 -4.06 -13.59 7.71
N ASP A 254 -3.64 -13.16 8.90
CA ASP A 254 -4.43 -13.32 10.12
C ASP A 254 -5.76 -12.54 10.04
N HIS A 255 -5.73 -11.34 9.42
CA HIS A 255 -6.92 -10.50 9.21
C HIS A 255 -6.87 -9.77 7.87
N VAL A 256 -8.04 -9.29 7.43
CA VAL A 256 -8.19 -8.46 6.23
C VAL A 256 -8.97 -7.19 6.58
N PHE A 257 -8.44 -6.04 6.19
CA PHE A 257 -9.12 -4.76 6.26
C PHE A 257 -9.55 -4.33 4.87
N ALA A 258 -10.82 -3.97 4.70
CA ALA A 258 -11.37 -3.43 3.47
C ALA A 258 -11.79 -1.97 3.68
N VAL A 259 -11.39 -1.07 2.78
CA VAL A 259 -11.67 0.38 2.96
C VAL A 259 -13.09 0.83 2.62
N GLY A 260 -13.93 -0.09 2.15
CA GLY A 260 -15.31 0.20 1.81
C GLY A 260 -16.08 -1.06 1.42
N ASP A 261 -17.40 -0.92 1.40
CA ASP A 261 -18.35 -2.02 1.23
C ASP A 261 -18.13 -2.76 -0.10
N TYR A 262 -17.89 -2.04 -1.19
CA TYR A 262 -17.59 -2.66 -2.49
C TYR A 262 -16.30 -3.47 -2.49
N VAL A 263 -15.26 -3.01 -1.78
CA VAL A 263 -13.99 -3.75 -1.69
C VAL A 263 -14.21 -5.06 -0.93
N GLU A 264 -15.02 -5.04 0.13
CA GLU A 264 -15.41 -6.25 0.84
C GLU A 264 -16.19 -7.22 -0.08
N GLU A 265 -17.21 -6.72 -0.79
CA GLU A 265 -17.98 -7.54 -1.73
C GLU A 265 -17.09 -8.16 -2.82
N GLU A 266 -16.17 -7.39 -3.38
CA GLU A 266 -15.20 -7.84 -4.38
C GLU A 266 -14.26 -8.91 -3.83
N LEU A 267 -13.77 -8.77 -2.59
CA LEU A 267 -12.94 -9.79 -1.94
C LEU A 267 -13.72 -11.09 -1.73
N ARG A 268 -14.99 -11.00 -1.30
CA ARG A 268 -15.87 -12.17 -1.12
C ARG A 268 -16.20 -12.86 -2.45
N PHE A 269 -16.14 -12.13 -3.57
CA PHE A 269 -16.24 -12.69 -4.92
C PHE A 269 -14.92 -13.26 -5.46
N LEU A 270 -13.79 -12.69 -5.05
CA LEU A 270 -12.44 -13.06 -5.47
C LEU A 270 -12.11 -14.53 -5.18
N ASP A 271 -12.31 -14.97 -3.93
CA ASP A 271 -12.03 -16.33 -3.50
C ASP A 271 -13.03 -16.76 -2.41
N PRO A 272 -13.54 -18.01 -2.44
CA PRO A 272 -14.52 -18.48 -1.46
C PRO A 272 -14.06 -18.37 0.00
N HIS A 273 -12.76 -18.40 0.28
CA HIS A 273 -12.24 -18.26 1.64
C HIS A 273 -12.66 -16.92 2.27
N PHE A 274 -12.63 -15.83 1.49
CA PHE A 274 -13.02 -14.51 1.97
C PHE A 274 -14.50 -14.41 2.35
N ARG A 275 -15.36 -15.35 1.92
CA ARG A 275 -16.78 -15.39 2.34
C ARG A 275 -16.94 -15.77 3.81
N VAL A 276 -15.96 -16.46 4.38
CA VAL A 276 -15.96 -16.92 5.78
C VAL A 276 -14.85 -16.28 6.61
N SER A 277 -13.93 -15.53 5.99
CA SER A 277 -12.89 -14.78 6.68
C SER A 277 -13.46 -13.57 7.44
N ASP A 278 -12.77 -13.22 8.53
CA ASP A 278 -13.00 -11.98 9.27
C ASP A 278 -12.42 -10.80 8.47
N ILE A 279 -13.32 -10.05 7.82
CA ILE A 279 -13.01 -8.82 7.10
C ILE A 279 -13.56 -7.65 7.92
N ASP A 280 -12.70 -6.75 8.37
CA ASP A 280 -13.11 -5.51 9.03
C ASP A 280 -13.20 -4.38 8.00
N LEU A 281 -14.32 -3.65 8.03
CA LEU A 281 -14.49 -2.41 7.25
C LEU A 281 -13.74 -1.27 7.95
N VAL A 282 -12.67 -0.78 7.31
CA VAL A 282 -11.81 0.29 7.81
C VAL A 282 -11.80 1.44 6.82
N TYR A 283 -12.84 2.28 6.89
CA TYR A 283 -12.96 3.44 6.02
C TYR A 283 -11.78 4.39 6.15
N ASN A 284 -11.35 4.92 5.01
CA ASN A 284 -10.31 5.94 4.97
C ASN A 284 -10.84 7.25 5.57
N GLY A 285 -10.46 7.52 6.81
CA GLY A 285 -10.77 8.77 7.49
C GLY A 285 -10.04 9.96 6.87
N ILE A 286 -10.73 11.08 6.71
CA ILE A 286 -10.12 12.37 6.41
C ILE A 286 -10.37 13.35 7.55
N PRO A 287 -9.42 14.22 7.90
CA PRO A 287 -9.65 15.26 8.89
C PRO A 287 -10.80 16.18 8.48
N ALA A 288 -11.81 16.32 9.34
CA ALA A 288 -12.94 17.21 9.12
C ALA A 288 -12.62 18.61 9.65
N ILE A 289 -12.02 19.47 8.81
CA ILE A 289 -11.74 20.86 9.18
C ILE A 289 -13.05 21.66 9.16
N PRO A 290 -13.40 22.37 10.24
CA PRO A 290 -14.54 23.28 10.23
C PRO A 290 -14.24 24.48 9.33
N ILE A 291 -15.12 24.75 8.36
CA ILE A 291 -15.01 25.92 7.46
C ILE A 291 -16.07 26.94 7.87
N THR A 292 -15.65 28.19 8.03
CA THR A 292 -16.58 29.29 8.35
C THR A 292 -17.41 29.71 7.13
N LEU A 293 -18.59 30.29 7.38
CA LEU A 293 -19.42 30.85 6.31
C LEU A 293 -18.68 31.94 5.50
N GLN A 294 -17.80 32.71 6.15
CA GLN A 294 -17.03 33.76 5.49
C GLN A 294 -16.03 33.19 4.50
N GLU A 295 -15.29 32.14 4.88
CA GLU A 295 -14.36 31.44 3.99
C GLU A 295 -15.09 30.81 2.81
N LYS A 296 -16.23 30.14 3.07
CA LYS A 296 -17.09 29.59 2.00
C LYS A 296 -17.53 30.67 1.01
N LYS A 297 -17.98 31.84 1.49
CA LYS A 297 -18.38 32.99 0.64
C LYS A 297 -17.18 33.59 -0.10
N ALA A 298 -16.00 33.62 0.50
CA ALA A 298 -14.77 34.11 -0.15
C ALA A 298 -14.35 33.18 -1.28
N SER A 299 -14.33 31.86 -1.06
CA SER A 299 -14.02 30.86 -2.08
C SER A 299 -15.02 30.90 -3.24
N ARG A 300 -16.33 31.03 -2.95
CA ARG A 300 -17.36 31.22 -3.99
C ARG A 300 -17.12 32.47 -4.83
N ARG A 301 -16.75 33.59 -4.22
CA ARG A 301 -16.42 34.84 -4.94
C ARG A 301 -15.18 34.69 -5.83
N LYS A 302 -14.13 34.00 -5.34
CA LYS A 302 -12.93 33.71 -6.16
C LYS A 302 -13.27 32.87 -7.38
N MET A 303 -14.10 31.85 -7.23
CA MET A 303 -14.59 31.03 -8.35
C MET A 303 -15.39 31.92 -9.34
N ALA A 304 -16.36 32.68 -8.86
CA ALA A 304 -17.17 33.57 -9.69
C ALA A 304 -16.34 34.59 -10.50
N GLN A 305 -15.21 35.07 -9.96
CA GLN A 305 -14.31 36.00 -10.65
C GLN A 305 -13.44 35.33 -11.71
N LYS A 306 -13.01 34.07 -11.48
CA LYS A 306 -12.08 33.37 -12.35
C LYS A 306 -12.75 32.54 -13.44
N PHE A 307 -14.00 32.14 -13.25
CA PHE A 307 -14.71 31.37 -14.26
C PHE A 307 -15.08 32.25 -15.46
N PRO A 308 -14.93 31.72 -16.70
CA PRO A 308 -15.42 32.41 -17.87
C PRO A 308 -16.90 32.74 -17.68
N LYS A 309 -17.32 33.87 -18.23
CA LYS A 309 -18.74 34.25 -18.30
C LYS A 309 -19.24 33.91 -19.70
N PRO A 310 -19.58 32.65 -19.99
CA PRO A 310 -19.93 32.22 -21.36
C PRO A 310 -21.12 33.01 -21.96
N PHE A 311 -21.89 33.74 -21.14
CA PHE A 311 -22.99 34.60 -21.57
C PHE A 311 -22.96 36.01 -20.93
N GLY A 312 -21.79 36.48 -20.46
CA GLY A 312 -21.68 37.76 -19.75
C GLY A 312 -22.21 37.75 -18.30
N GLU A 313 -22.92 36.69 -17.91
CA GLU A 313 -23.44 36.49 -16.56
C GLU A 313 -22.52 35.64 -15.67
N THR A 314 -22.67 35.83 -14.36
CA THR A 314 -21.91 35.06 -13.36
C THR A 314 -22.72 33.82 -12.96
N PRO A 315 -22.14 32.61 -12.95
CA PRO A 315 -22.86 31.40 -12.61
C PRO A 315 -23.50 31.46 -11.21
N THR A 316 -24.79 31.15 -11.11
CA THR A 316 -25.49 31.04 -9.82
C THR A 316 -25.06 29.79 -9.06
N TRP A 317 -24.93 28.68 -9.79
CA TRP A 317 -24.55 27.35 -9.29
C TRP A 317 -23.32 26.85 -10.04
N VAL A 318 -22.41 26.22 -9.31
CA VAL A 318 -21.20 25.61 -9.87
C VAL A 318 -21.20 24.16 -9.47
N PHE A 319 -21.35 23.28 -10.44
CA PHE A 319 -21.17 21.84 -10.30
C PHE A 319 -19.75 21.52 -10.77
N LEU A 320 -19.00 20.78 -9.96
CA LEU A 320 -17.62 20.45 -10.23
C LEU A 320 -17.42 18.96 -9.96
N ALA A 321 -16.77 18.29 -10.90
CA ALA A 321 -16.26 16.95 -10.71
C ALA A 321 -14.74 17.02 -10.89
N VAL A 322 -13.99 16.64 -9.84
CA VAL A 322 -12.52 16.65 -9.82
C VAL A 322 -12.04 15.25 -9.53
N PHE A 323 -11.36 14.66 -10.48
CA PHE A 323 -10.93 13.27 -10.42
C PHE A 323 -9.77 13.04 -11.40
N ARG A 324 -9.07 11.90 -11.30
CA ARG A 324 -8.02 11.53 -12.26
C ARG A 324 -8.69 11.14 -13.58
N PRO A 325 -8.12 11.45 -14.75
CA PRO A 325 -8.78 11.18 -16.04
C PRO A 325 -8.81 9.67 -16.36
N VAL A 326 -9.67 8.92 -15.67
CA VAL A 326 -9.87 7.47 -15.83
C VAL A 326 -11.35 7.16 -16.07
N PRO A 327 -11.69 6.15 -16.91
CA PRO A 327 -13.08 5.87 -17.30
C PRO A 327 -14.02 5.65 -16.11
N CYS A 328 -13.56 4.94 -15.07
CA CYS A 328 -14.35 4.62 -13.89
C CYS A 328 -14.71 5.83 -12.99
N GLN A 329 -14.23 7.03 -13.32
CA GLN A 329 -14.55 8.27 -12.58
C GLN A 329 -15.43 9.23 -13.39
N ALA A 330 -15.68 8.93 -14.67
CA ALA A 330 -16.34 9.83 -15.62
C ALA A 330 -17.72 9.34 -16.10
N ILE A 331 -18.11 8.13 -15.72
CA ILE A 331 -19.32 7.42 -16.16
C ILE A 331 -20.21 7.20 -14.94
#